data_AF-A0A918LPW8-F1
#
_entry.id   AF-A0A918LPW8-F1
#
_cell.length_a   1.000
_cell.length_b   1.000
_cell.length_c   1.000
_cell.angle_alpha   90.00
_cell.angle_beta   90.00
_cell.angle_gamma   90.00
#
_symmetry.space_group_name_H-M   'P 1'
#
loop_
_entity.id
_entity.type
_entity.pdbx_description
1 polymer ?
#
loop_
_entity_poly.entity_id
_entity_poly.type
_entity_poly.pdbx_seq_one_letter_code
_entity_poly.pdbx_strand_id
1 'polypeptide(L)'
;MRALARRMIAGELKPWELTFRIHRRYGHELPLTERLAELDDEYGMLEDGDEAIAQVDAEVTAEARRLANHPTVPAEPTDTPS
;
A
#
# COMPACT_ATOMS: atom_id res chain seq x y z
N MET A 1 0.09 7.38 -1.35
CA MET A 1 -0.65 6.10 -1.19
C MET A 1 -1.70 5.86 -2.27
N ARG A 2 -2.89 6.49 -2.28
CA ARG A 2 -3.95 6.14 -3.26
C ARG A 2 -3.56 6.27 -4.72
N ALA A 3 -2.82 7.33 -5.07
CA ALA A 3 -2.31 7.49 -6.42
C ALA A 3 -1.34 6.37 -6.82
N LEU A 4 -0.46 5.94 -5.91
CA LEU A 4 0.45 4.82 -6.15
C LEU A 4 -0.31 3.50 -6.28
N ALA A 5 -1.31 3.27 -5.42
CA ALA A 5 -2.17 2.09 -5.50
C ALA A 5 -2.93 2.02 -6.84
N ARG A 6 -3.46 3.15 -7.33
CA ARG A 6 -4.13 3.22 -8.64
C ARG A 6 -3.19 2.96 -9.81
N ARG A 7 -1.97 3.50 -9.76
CA ARG A 7 -0.93 3.23 -10.77
C ARG A 7 -0.56 1.76 -10.81
N MET A 8 -0.43 1.11 -9.65
CA MET A 8 -0.20 -0.33 -9.58
C MET A 8 -1.36 -1.13 -10.18
N ILE A 9 -2.61 -0.80 -9.82
CA ILE A 9 -3.81 -1.44 -10.39
C ILE A 9 -3.88 -1.26 -11.92
N ALA A 10 -3.40 -0.12 -12.44
CA ALA A 10 -3.32 0.14 -13.88
C ALA A 10 -2.14 -0.59 -14.58
N GLY A 11 -1.31 -1.33 -13.84
CA GLY A 11 -0.13 -2.02 -14.37
C GLY A 11 1.09 -1.13 -14.60
N GLU A 12 1.05 0.12 -14.15
CA GLU A 12 2.15 1.09 -14.29
C GLU A 12 3.21 0.96 -13.19
N LEU A 13 2.95 0.12 -12.19
CA LEU A 13 3.82 -0.13 -11.05
C LEU A 13 3.68 -1.60 -10.65
N LYS A 14 4.79 -2.30 -10.41
CA LYS A 14 4.73 -3.68 -9.92
C LYS A 14 4.26 -3.74 -8.46
N PRO A 15 3.68 -4.86 -8.00
CA PRO A 15 3.27 -5.05 -6.61
C PRO A 15 4.37 -4.74 -5.59
N TRP A 16 5.55 -5.36 -5.74
CA TRP A 16 6.70 -5.11 -4.85
C TRP A 16 7.19 -3.65 -4.88
N GLU A 17 7.04 -2.93 -5.99
CA GLU A 17 7.44 -1.52 -6.06
C GLU A 17 6.47 -0.63 -5.28
N LEU A 18 5.20 -1.02 -5.15
CA LEU A 18 4.22 -0.32 -4.32
C LEU A 18 4.58 -0.47 -2.84
N THR A 19 4.79 -1.71 -2.37
CA THR A 19 5.13 -2.02 -0.98
C THR A 19 6.42 -1.33 -0.58
N PHE A 20 7.49 -1.48 -1.39
CA PHE A 20 8.80 -0.89 -1.12
C PHE A 20 8.76 0.63 -0.95
N ARG A 21 8.04 1.33 -1.85
CA ARG A 21 7.95 2.80 -1.79
C ARG A 21 7.14 3.27 -0.59
N ILE A 22 6.12 2.53 -0.19
CA ILE A 22 5.29 2.87 0.97
C ILE A 22 6.04 2.58 2.26
N HIS A 23 6.66 1.40 2.38
CA HIS A 23 7.45 1.02 3.53
C HIS A 23 8.62 1.98 3.76
N ARG A 24 9.39 2.30 2.71
CA ARG A 24 10.49 3.27 2.80
C ARG A 24 10.04 4.67 3.25
N ARG A 25 8.80 5.06 2.93
CA ARG A 25 8.29 6.43 3.19
C ARG A 25 7.66 6.57 4.57
N TYR A 26 6.96 5.54 5.04
CA TYR A 26 6.12 5.60 6.23
C TYR A 26 6.46 4.57 7.29
N GLY A 27 7.36 3.62 6.99
CA GLY A 27 7.63 2.50 7.88
C GLY A 27 6.34 1.76 8.23
N HIS A 28 6.31 1.28 9.46
CA HIS A 28 5.13 0.73 10.13
C HIS A 28 4.34 1.79 10.91
N GLU A 29 4.65 3.08 10.76
CA GLU A 29 4.15 4.15 11.65
C GLU A 29 2.69 4.56 11.35
N LEU A 30 2.21 4.29 10.14
CA LEU A 30 0.86 4.67 9.72
C LEU A 30 -0.03 3.43 9.61
N PRO A 31 -1.08 3.31 10.47
CA PRO A 31 -1.99 2.16 10.45
C PRO A 31 -2.66 1.93 9.08
N LEU A 32 -2.86 3.01 8.32
CA LEU A 32 -3.46 2.92 7.00
C LEU A 32 -2.54 2.24 5.97
N THR A 33 -1.21 2.25 6.17
CA THR A 33 -0.23 1.63 5.27
C THR A 33 0.54 0.47 5.86
N GLU A 34 0.33 0.17 7.14
CA GLU A 34 1.03 -0.90 7.89
C GLU A 34 1.01 -2.23 7.15
N ARG A 35 -0.16 -2.66 6.64
CA ARG A 35 -0.26 -3.92 5.88
C ARG A 35 0.63 -3.96 4.64
N LEU A 36 0.86 -2.84 3.95
CA LEU A 36 1.77 -2.79 2.80
C LEU A 36 3.25 -2.76 3.21
N ALA A 37 3.57 -2.31 4.43
CA ALA A 37 4.91 -2.41 4.98
C ALA A 37 5.22 -3.87 5.38
N GLU A 38 4.27 -4.56 6.02
CA GLU A 38 4.40 -6.00 6.33
C GLU A 38 4.62 -6.85 5.08
N LEU A 39 3.88 -6.58 3.99
CA LEU A 39 4.05 -7.31 2.72
C LEU A 39 5.40 -7.02 2.07
N ASP A 40 6.01 -5.85 2.31
CA ASP A 40 7.38 -5.55 1.87
C ASP A 40 8.40 -6.40 2.62
N ASP A 41 8.23 -6.52 3.94
CA ASP A 41 9.06 -7.40 4.77
C ASP A 41 8.89 -8.86 4.32
N GLU A 42 7.67 -9.29 3.99
CA GLU A 42 7.40 -10.64 3.50
C GLU A 42 8.11 -10.94 2.16
N TYR A 43 8.08 -10.02 1.19
CA TYR A 43 8.89 -10.15 -0.04
C TYR A 43 10.37 -10.33 0.26
N GLY A 44 10.90 -9.61 1.26
CA GLY A 44 12.30 -9.71 1.66
C GLY A 44 12.68 -11.06 2.27
N MET A 45 11.69 -11.85 2.73
CA MET A 45 11.87 -13.15 3.36
C MET A 45 11.51 -14.32 2.44
N LEU A 46 10.95 -14.08 1.25
CA LEU A 46 10.62 -15.14 0.30
C LEU A 46 11.88 -15.81 -0.25
N GLU A 47 11.82 -17.14 -0.29
CA GLU A 47 12.75 -17.95 -1.10
C GLU A 47 12.25 -17.98 -2.56
N ASP A 48 13.15 -18.18 -3.52
CA ASP A 48 12.80 -18.21 -4.95
C ASP A 48 11.70 -19.25 -5.23
N GLY A 49 10.48 -18.79 -5.47
CA GLY A 49 9.30 -19.63 -5.72
C GLY A 49 8.12 -18.84 -6.26
N ASP A 50 7.70 -19.17 -7.49
CA ASP A 50 6.65 -18.44 -8.21
C ASP A 50 5.30 -18.43 -7.49
N GLU A 51 4.95 -19.52 -6.77
CA GLU A 51 3.68 -19.62 -6.03
C GLU A 51 3.64 -18.69 -4.82
N ALA A 52 4.73 -18.62 -4.05
CA ALA A 52 4.81 -17.74 -2.89
C ALA A 52 4.79 -16.26 -3.30
N ILE A 53 5.49 -15.91 -4.39
CA ILE A 53 5.45 -14.57 -4.97
C ILE A 53 4.04 -14.21 -5.43
N ALA A 54 3.35 -15.13 -6.12
CA ALA A 54 1.99 -14.90 -6.62
C ALA A 54 0.98 -14.67 -5.49
N GLN A 55 1.14 -15.35 -4.35
CA GLN A 55 0.30 -15.15 -3.17
C GLN A 55 0.49 -13.75 -2.59
N VAL A 56 1.73 -13.31 -2.39
CA VAL A 56 2.01 -11.95 -1.90
C VAL A 56 1.52 -10.89 -2.89
N ASP A 57 1.74 -11.08 -4.20
CA ASP A 57 1.21 -10.20 -5.25
C ASP A 57 -0.33 -10.04 -5.18
N ALA A 58 -1.04 -11.13 -4.88
CA ALA A 58 -2.50 -11.11 -4.73
C ALA A 58 -2.94 -10.30 -3.50
N GLU A 59 -2.24 -10.42 -2.38
CA GLU A 59 -2.51 -9.65 -1.17
C GLU A 59 -2.20 -8.17 -1.35
N VAL A 60 -1.08 -7.84 -1.99
CA VAL A 60 -0.75 -6.46 -2.38
C VAL A 60 -1.85 -5.89 -3.29
N THR A 61 -2.39 -6.70 -4.20
CA THR A 61 -3.51 -6.28 -5.07
C THR A 61 -4.78 -6.00 -4.28
N ALA A 62 -5.14 -6.84 -3.32
CA ALA A 62 -6.30 -6.64 -2.47
C ALA A 62 -6.14 -5.34 -1.64
N GLU A 63 -4.96 -5.13 -1.08
CA GLU A 63 -4.66 -3.99 -0.22
C GLU A 63 -4.58 -2.67 -1.00
N ALA A 64 -4.00 -2.70 -2.20
CA ALA A 64 -4.02 -1.56 -3.11
C ALA A 64 -5.45 -1.16 -3.49
N ARG A 65 -6.35 -2.12 -3.72
CA ARG A 65 -7.77 -1.84 -4.00
C ARG A 65 -8.46 -1.22 -2.79
N ARG A 66 -8.20 -1.72 -1.57
CA ARG A 66 -8.68 -1.12 -0.32
C ARG A 66 -8.27 0.34 -0.21
N LEU A 67 -6.99 0.64 -0.45
CA LEU A 67 -6.45 2.00 -0.41
C LEU A 67 -7.03 2.90 -1.51
N ALA A 68 -7.13 2.40 -2.74
CA ALA A 68 -7.66 3.16 -3.88
C ALA A 68 -9.11 3.59 -3.67
N ASN A 69 -9.89 2.78 -2.94
CA ASN A 69 -11.30 3.01 -2.61
C ASN A 69 -11.51 3.68 -1.24
N HIS A 70 -10.46 3.84 -0.43
CA HIS A 70 -10.57 4.49 0.86
C HIS A 70 -11.06 5.95 0.67
N PRO A 71 -12.08 6.43 1.41
CA PRO A 71 -12.60 7.79 1.26
C PRO A 71 -11.59 8.84 1.77
N THR A 72 -11.38 9.91 1.00
CA THR A 72 -10.67 11.10 1.51
C THR A 72 -11.65 11.79 2.44
N VAL A 73 -11.57 11.55 3.74
CA VAL A 73 -12.24 12.45 4.69
C VAL A 73 -11.52 13.79 4.53
N PRO A 74 -12.20 14.86 4.08
CA PRO A 74 -11.64 16.19 4.20
C PRO A 74 -11.49 16.45 5.69
N ALA A 75 -10.29 16.84 6.15
CA ALA A 75 -10.18 17.45 7.46
C ALA A 75 -11.13 18.66 7.44
N GLU A 76 -12.19 18.64 8.26
CA GLU A 76 -13.09 19.77 8.37
C GLU A 76 -12.25 21.03 8.71
N PRO A 77 -12.44 22.16 8.01
CA PRO A 77 -11.87 23.40 8.47
C PRO A 77 -12.48 23.67 9.83
N THR A 78 -11.67 23.67 10.88
CA THR A 78 -12.06 24.23 12.17
C THR A 78 -12.32 25.71 11.95
N ASP A 79 -13.58 26.04 11.63
CA ASP A 79 -14.11 27.39 11.71
C ASP A 79 -13.79 27.90 13.11
N THR A 80 -12.93 28.92 13.15
CA THR A 80 -12.60 29.64 14.37
C THR A 80 -13.59 30.79 14.49
N PRO A 81 -14.53 30.80 15.44
CA PRO A 81 -15.34 31.98 15.69
C PRO A 81 -14.50 33.00 16.49
N SER A 82 -14.60 34.26 16.08
CA SER A 82 -14.02 35.45 16.74
C SER A 82 -14.63 35.77 18.09
#